data_AF-A0A9P0JRE4-F1
#
_entry.id   AF-A0A9P0JRE4-F1
#
_cell.length_a   1.000
_cell.length_b   1.000
_cell.length_c   1.000
_cell.angle_alpha   90.00
_cell.angle_beta   90.00
_cell.angle_gamma   90.00
#
_symmetry.space_group_name_H-M   'P 1'
#
loop_
_entity.id
_entity.type
_entity.pdbx_description
1 polymer ?
#
loop_
_entity_poly.entity_id
_entity_poly.type
_entity_poly.pdbx_seq_one_letter_code
_entity_poly.pdbx_strand_id
1 'polypeptide(L)'
;MPKSRKGKKENGRKLWEKGSMEEAVAAVRDGRMGYLKAAKQFNVPRSTLFRLCKQHGEPVTVCDTRLGRKPVLSIELENELADYLLDMDNRFFGLTRTDVGRMAYQLAVANGIEHRFSEHLGQAGRKWLKAFLKRHSNLTLRKPTGTSFARVAGFNKANVNAFFDLLEAEAEWGNHNMSASSYHP
;
A
#
# COMPACT_ATOMS: atom_id res chain seq x y z
N MET A 1 -26.66 -33.34 -6.09
CA MET A 1 -25.22 -33.60 -6.35
C MET A 1 -24.45 -32.28 -6.33
N PRO A 2 -23.38 -32.12 -5.53
CA PRO A 2 -22.62 -30.88 -5.49
C PRO A 2 -21.73 -30.77 -6.74
N LYS A 3 -21.79 -29.61 -7.41
CA LYS A 3 -21.00 -29.33 -8.63
C LYS A 3 -19.50 -29.29 -8.29
N SER A 4 -18.75 -30.23 -8.85
CA SER A 4 -17.28 -30.24 -8.83
C SER A 4 -16.73 -28.89 -9.34
N ARG A 5 -15.94 -28.21 -8.50
CA ARG A 5 -15.19 -27.02 -8.88
C ARG A 5 -14.07 -27.46 -9.82
N LYS A 6 -14.31 -27.36 -11.14
CA LYS A 6 -13.27 -27.54 -12.16
C LYS A 6 -12.04 -26.72 -11.76
N GLY A 7 -10.90 -27.40 -11.64
CA GLY A 7 -9.61 -26.80 -11.30
C GLY A 7 -9.32 -25.58 -12.18
N LYS A 8 -8.84 -24.52 -11.53
CA LYS A 8 -8.47 -23.26 -12.18
C LYS A 8 -7.31 -23.56 -13.13
N LYS A 9 -7.55 -23.55 -14.45
CA LYS A 9 -6.48 -23.65 -15.44
C LYS A 9 -5.44 -22.56 -15.12
N GLU A 10 -4.20 -22.96 -14.91
CA GLU A 10 -3.08 -22.02 -14.82
C GLU A 10 -2.83 -21.46 -16.22
N ASN A 11 -3.53 -20.38 -16.55
CA ASN A 11 -3.22 -19.58 -17.73
C ASN A 11 -1.92 -18.82 -17.45
N GLY A 12 -0.79 -19.53 -17.50
CA GLY A 12 0.54 -18.95 -17.34
C GLY A 12 0.77 -17.84 -18.37
N ARG A 13 1.00 -16.63 -17.89
CA ARG A 13 1.37 -15.47 -18.71
C ARG A 13 2.85 -15.18 -18.47
N LYS A 14 3.57 -14.76 -19.52
CA LYS A 14 5.05 -14.66 -19.52
C LYS A 14 5.73 -15.98 -19.10
N LEU A 15 5.43 -17.05 -19.81
CA LEU A 15 6.08 -18.36 -19.63
C LEU A 15 7.48 -18.44 -20.27
N TRP A 16 7.95 -17.34 -20.88
CA TRP A 16 9.29 -17.24 -21.44
C TRP A 16 10.27 -16.79 -20.36
N GLU A 17 11.50 -17.27 -20.48
CA GLU A 17 12.61 -16.82 -19.65
C GLU A 17 12.97 -15.36 -19.95
N LYS A 18 13.15 -14.57 -18.89
CA LYS A 18 13.38 -13.13 -19.01
C LYS A 18 14.65 -12.81 -19.81
N GLY A 19 15.77 -13.46 -19.46
CA GLY A 19 17.03 -13.28 -20.16
C GLY A 19 16.92 -13.58 -21.65
N SER A 20 16.26 -14.68 -22.03
CA SER A 20 16.07 -15.03 -23.45
C SER A 20 15.24 -13.99 -24.22
N MET A 21 14.23 -13.37 -23.57
CA MET A 21 13.47 -12.30 -24.21
C MET A 21 14.28 -11.00 -24.31
N GLU A 22 15.08 -10.66 -23.31
CA GLU A 22 15.95 -9.49 -23.31
C GLU A 22 16.99 -9.58 -24.43
N GLU A 23 17.66 -10.73 -24.54
CA GLU A 23 18.61 -11.02 -25.62
C GLU A 23 17.95 -11.01 -27.00
N ALA A 24 16.75 -11.58 -27.12
CA ALA A 24 15.99 -11.56 -28.37
C ALA A 24 15.61 -10.13 -28.79
N VAL A 25 15.19 -9.28 -27.84
CA VAL A 25 14.85 -7.88 -28.09
C VAL A 25 16.10 -7.09 -28.51
N ALA A 26 17.23 -7.29 -27.83
CA ALA A 26 18.50 -6.67 -28.17
C ALA A 26 18.95 -7.09 -29.60
N ALA A 27 18.96 -8.38 -29.90
CA ALA A 27 19.37 -8.90 -31.20
C ALA A 27 18.52 -8.40 -32.37
N VAL A 28 17.22 -8.16 -32.14
CA VAL A 28 16.32 -7.60 -33.16
C VAL A 28 16.50 -6.09 -33.32
N ARG A 29 16.69 -5.35 -32.22
CA ARG A 29 16.91 -3.89 -32.26
C ARG A 29 18.26 -3.52 -32.85
N ASP A 30 19.29 -4.31 -32.58
CA ASP A 30 20.63 -4.16 -33.16
C ASP A 30 20.70 -4.56 -34.65
N GLY A 31 19.59 -5.04 -35.24
CA GLY A 31 19.54 -5.50 -36.63
C GLY A 31 20.26 -6.83 -36.90
N ARG A 32 20.78 -7.51 -35.86
CA ARG A 32 21.50 -8.80 -35.99
C ARG A 32 20.59 -9.94 -36.44
N MET A 33 19.29 -9.88 -36.09
CA MET A 33 18.32 -10.92 -36.44
C MET A 33 16.94 -10.35 -36.76
N GLY A 34 16.22 -10.98 -37.69
CA GLY A 34 14.79 -10.73 -37.89
C GLY A 34 13.92 -11.44 -36.85
N TYR A 35 12.70 -10.93 -36.62
CA TYR A 35 11.76 -11.44 -35.59
C TYR A 35 11.55 -12.95 -35.60
N LEU A 36 11.47 -13.58 -36.78
CA LEU A 36 11.24 -15.02 -36.90
C LEU A 36 12.45 -15.83 -36.44
N LYS A 37 13.66 -15.39 -36.81
CA LYS A 37 14.91 -16.04 -36.44
C LYS A 37 15.17 -15.92 -34.95
N ALA A 38 15.01 -14.72 -34.38
CA ALA A 38 15.14 -14.48 -32.95
C ALA A 38 14.11 -15.28 -32.13
N ALA A 39 12.85 -15.33 -32.55
CA ALA A 39 11.82 -16.10 -31.86
C ALA A 39 12.16 -17.60 -31.76
N LYS A 40 12.70 -18.20 -32.83
CA LYS A 40 13.13 -19.60 -32.83
C LYS A 40 14.39 -19.81 -32.01
N GLN A 41 15.39 -18.95 -32.16
CA GLN A 41 16.69 -19.07 -31.49
C GLN A 41 16.56 -18.99 -29.97
N PHE A 42 15.79 -18.01 -29.49
CA PHE A 42 15.63 -17.73 -28.06
C PHE A 42 14.38 -18.40 -27.46
N ASN A 43 13.69 -19.25 -28.23
CA ASN A 43 12.45 -19.93 -27.81
C ASN A 43 11.40 -18.98 -27.20
N VAL A 44 11.21 -17.81 -27.81
CA VAL A 44 10.27 -16.78 -27.34
C VAL A 44 9.09 -16.58 -28.30
N PRO A 45 7.89 -16.26 -27.80
CA PRO A 45 6.74 -15.98 -28.67
C PRO A 45 6.98 -14.77 -29.57
N ARG A 46 6.95 -14.98 -30.90
CA ARG A 46 7.18 -13.94 -31.91
C ARG A 46 6.31 -12.70 -31.73
N SER A 47 5.02 -12.87 -31.42
CA SER A 47 4.08 -11.75 -31.22
C SER A 47 4.45 -10.90 -30.00
N THR A 48 4.97 -11.53 -28.94
CA THR A 48 5.44 -10.82 -27.75
C THR A 48 6.72 -10.08 -28.05
N LEU A 49 7.68 -10.74 -28.71
CA LEU A 49 8.92 -10.12 -29.16
C LEU A 49 8.67 -8.89 -30.03
N PHE A 50 7.81 -9.01 -31.05
CA PHE A 50 7.43 -7.89 -31.92
C PHE A 50 6.85 -6.70 -31.14
N ARG A 51 5.93 -6.98 -30.21
CA ARG A 51 5.33 -5.95 -29.35
C ARG A 51 6.38 -5.25 -28.48
N LEU A 52 7.31 -6.01 -27.90
CA LEU A 52 8.35 -5.49 -27.01
C LEU A 52 9.39 -4.66 -27.79
N CYS A 53 9.83 -5.12 -28.97
CA CYS A 53 10.77 -4.37 -29.80
C CYS A 53 10.24 -2.99 -30.20
N LYS A 54 8.92 -2.85 -30.39
CA LYS A 54 8.25 -1.57 -30.71
C LYS A 54 8.16 -0.59 -29.53
N GLN A 55 8.30 -1.07 -28.29
CA GLN A 55 8.34 -0.19 -27.12
C GLN A 55 9.68 0.55 -27.06
N HIS A 56 9.71 1.76 -26.52
CA HIS A 56 10.94 2.51 -26.29
C HIS A 56 11.55 2.15 -24.93
N GLY A 57 12.88 2.27 -24.81
CA GLY A 57 13.64 1.99 -23.59
C GLY A 57 14.45 0.70 -23.64
N GLU A 58 15.28 0.47 -22.62
CA GLU A 58 16.21 -0.66 -22.53
C GLU A 58 15.48 -2.01 -22.58
N PRO A 59 16.05 -3.05 -23.24
CA PRO A 59 15.45 -4.38 -23.34
C PRO A 59 14.98 -4.94 -21.98
N VAL A 60 15.78 -4.73 -20.92
CA VAL A 60 15.48 -5.15 -19.55
C VAL A 60 14.18 -4.51 -19.05
N THR A 61 14.06 -3.18 -19.14
CA THR A 61 12.89 -2.44 -18.64
C THR A 61 11.59 -2.81 -19.38
N VAL A 62 11.71 -3.03 -20.68
CA VAL A 62 10.61 -3.42 -21.57
C VAL A 62 10.13 -4.83 -21.24
N CYS A 63 11.05 -5.77 -21.00
CA CYS A 63 10.73 -7.13 -20.60
C CYS A 63 10.08 -7.20 -19.22
N ASP A 64 10.47 -6.32 -18.29
CA ASP A 64 9.93 -6.25 -16.93
C ASP A 64 8.60 -5.51 -16.78
N THR A 65 8.05 -4.98 -17.87
CA THR A 65 6.74 -4.31 -17.86
C THR A 65 5.66 -5.16 -17.15
N ARG A 66 5.10 -4.62 -16.07
CA ARG A 66 4.02 -5.28 -15.31
C ARG A 66 2.78 -5.44 -16.18
N LEU A 67 2.17 -6.62 -16.09
CA LEU A 67 0.97 -6.93 -16.85
C LEU A 67 -0.27 -6.43 -16.10
N GLY A 68 -1.15 -5.73 -16.81
CA GLY A 68 -2.42 -5.24 -16.28
C GLY A 68 -2.49 -3.72 -16.14
N ARG A 69 -3.52 -3.24 -15.44
CA ARG A 69 -3.77 -1.80 -15.26
C ARG A 69 -2.71 -1.20 -14.34
N LYS A 70 -2.16 -0.04 -14.72
CA LYS A 70 -1.28 0.75 -13.87
C LYS A 70 -2.02 1.15 -12.57
N PRO A 71 -1.32 1.27 -11.44
CA PRO A 71 -1.89 1.83 -10.22
C PRO A 71 -2.47 3.24 -10.48
N VAL A 72 -3.42 3.65 -9.65
CA VAL A 72 -4.05 4.99 -9.75
C VAL A 72 -3.07 6.07 -9.28
N LEU A 73 -2.41 5.83 -8.16
CA LEU A 73 -1.34 6.68 -7.66
C LEU A 73 -0.03 6.32 -8.38
N SER A 74 0.86 7.30 -8.56
CA SER A 74 2.22 7.03 -9.03
C SER A 74 3.00 6.24 -7.97
N ILE A 75 4.14 5.66 -8.36
CA ILE A 75 4.95 4.85 -7.43
C ILE A 75 5.47 5.73 -6.29
N GLU A 76 5.82 6.97 -6.61
CA GLU A 76 6.33 7.98 -5.68
C GLU A 76 5.28 8.34 -4.63
N LEU A 77 4.06 8.69 -5.08
CA LEU A 77 2.94 8.99 -4.17
C LEU A 77 2.50 7.78 -3.36
N GLU A 78 2.59 6.58 -3.93
CA GLU A 78 2.27 5.35 -3.23
C GLU A 78 3.27 5.07 -2.10
N ASN A 79 4.56 5.35 -2.32
CA ASN A 79 5.60 5.24 -1.30
C ASN A 79 5.42 6.29 -0.20
N GLU A 80 5.17 7.55 -0.56
CA GLU A 80 4.93 8.62 0.41
C GLU A 80 3.74 8.30 1.33
N LEU A 81 2.65 7.79 0.75
CA LEU A 81 1.50 7.32 1.52
C LEU A 81 1.89 6.15 2.43
N ALA A 82 2.71 5.20 1.97
CA ALA A 82 3.16 4.08 2.79
C ALA A 82 4.03 4.52 3.97
N ASP A 83 4.95 5.46 3.76
CA ASP A 83 5.83 5.98 4.80
C ASP A 83 5.02 6.75 5.85
N TYR A 84 4.06 7.56 5.41
CA TYR A 84 3.13 8.26 6.31
C TYR A 84 2.31 7.27 7.16
N LEU A 85 1.83 6.17 6.57
CA LEU A 85 1.08 5.15 7.31
C LEU A 85 1.94 4.43 8.36
N LEU A 86 3.23 4.22 8.10
CA LEU A 86 4.16 3.65 9.07
C LEU A 86 4.43 4.61 10.22
N ASP A 87 4.63 5.89 9.94
CA ASP A 87 4.81 6.91 10.98
C ASP A 87 3.58 7.00 11.89
N MET A 88 2.37 6.95 11.30
CA MET A 88 1.13 6.93 12.07
C MET A 88 0.97 5.66 12.93
N ASP A 89 1.36 4.49 12.43
CA ASP A 89 1.33 3.24 13.20
C ASP A 89 2.33 3.29 14.37
N ASN A 90 3.52 3.87 14.15
CA ASN A 90 4.52 4.11 15.20
C ASN A 90 4.03 5.07 16.28
N ARG A 91 3.19 6.04 15.92
CA ARG A 91 2.53 6.96 16.86
C ARG A 91 1.25 6.37 17.49
N PHE A 92 1.02 5.07 17.33
CA PHE A 92 -0.13 4.32 17.86
C PHE A 92 -1.50 4.83 17.39
N PHE A 93 -1.57 5.48 16.23
CA PHE A 93 -2.87 5.79 15.62
C PHE A 93 -3.50 4.51 15.08
N GLY A 94 -4.70 4.19 15.56
CA GLY A 94 -5.47 3.02 15.11
C GLY A 94 -5.97 3.18 13.68
N LEU A 95 -5.12 2.92 12.70
CA LEU A 95 -5.44 3.08 11.30
C LEU A 95 -6.38 1.98 10.79
N THR A 96 -7.57 2.37 10.35
CA THR A 96 -8.51 1.44 9.73
C THR A 96 -8.33 1.38 8.21
N ARG A 97 -8.88 0.32 7.61
CA ARG A 97 -8.90 0.16 6.15
C ARG A 97 -9.61 1.33 5.44
N THR A 98 -10.60 1.91 6.10
CA THR A 98 -11.38 3.06 5.62
C THR A 98 -10.51 4.32 5.60
N ASP A 99 -9.66 4.51 6.61
CA ASP A 99 -8.79 5.69 6.72
C ASP A 99 -7.72 5.68 5.63
N VAL A 100 -7.10 4.53 5.37
CA VAL A 100 -6.20 4.35 4.21
C VAL A 100 -6.92 4.63 2.89
N GLY A 101 -8.18 4.19 2.77
CA GLY A 101 -9.01 4.47 1.61
C GLY A 101 -9.28 5.96 1.41
N ARG A 102 -9.59 6.69 2.49
CA ARG A 102 -9.84 8.14 2.47
C ARG A 102 -8.58 8.93 2.15
N MET A 103 -7.45 8.59 2.77
CA MET A 103 -6.16 9.23 2.49
C MET A 103 -5.75 9.07 1.02
N ALA A 104 -5.93 7.87 0.45
CA ALA A 104 -5.64 7.63 -0.97
C ALA A 104 -6.55 8.45 -1.90
N TYR A 105 -7.82 8.66 -1.53
CA TYR A 105 -8.73 9.52 -2.28
C TYR A 105 -8.31 10.99 -2.21
N GLN A 106 -8.06 11.50 -1.00
CA GLN A 106 -7.59 12.86 -0.80
C GLN A 106 -6.30 13.15 -1.56
N LEU A 107 -5.34 12.22 -1.52
CA LEU A 107 -4.08 12.35 -2.23
C LEU A 107 -4.30 12.41 -3.75
N ALA A 108 -5.21 11.59 -4.28
CA ALA A 108 -5.52 11.60 -5.71
C ALA A 108 -6.22 12.90 -6.15
N VAL A 109 -7.17 13.41 -5.36
CA VAL A 109 -7.85 14.68 -5.62
C VAL A 109 -6.88 15.86 -5.52
N ALA A 110 -6.05 15.90 -4.47
CA ALA A 110 -5.09 16.99 -4.23
C ALA A 110 -4.02 17.09 -5.34
N ASN A 111 -3.59 15.95 -5.88
CA ASN A 111 -2.64 15.90 -6.99
C ASN A 111 -3.31 15.99 -8.38
N GLY A 112 -4.64 16.20 -8.45
CA GLY A 112 -5.37 16.28 -9.73
C GLY A 112 -5.32 15.00 -10.56
N ILE A 113 -5.17 13.84 -9.91
CA ILE A 113 -5.02 12.55 -10.58
C ILE A 113 -6.41 11.99 -10.91
N GLU A 114 -6.63 11.68 -12.18
CA GLU A 114 -7.87 11.03 -12.60
C GLU A 114 -7.99 9.65 -11.97
N HIS A 115 -9.05 9.46 -11.17
CA HIS A 115 -9.24 8.25 -10.38
C HIS A 115 -10.65 7.68 -10.55
N ARG A 116 -10.78 6.35 -10.39
CA ARG A 116 -12.07 5.65 -10.32
C ARG A 116 -12.48 5.34 -8.88
N PHE A 117 -12.07 6.18 -7.94
CA PHE A 117 -12.49 6.06 -6.56
C PHE A 117 -13.95 6.50 -6.40
N SER A 118 -14.59 6.10 -5.29
CA SER A 118 -15.97 6.47 -5.05
C SER A 118 -15.99 7.91 -4.55
N GLU A 119 -16.52 8.82 -5.36
CA GLU A 119 -16.70 10.22 -4.97
C GLU A 119 -17.74 10.34 -3.85
N HIS A 120 -18.87 9.63 -3.94
CA HIS A 120 -19.90 9.62 -2.90
C HIS A 120 -19.38 9.22 -1.52
N LEU A 121 -18.49 8.22 -1.45
CA LEU A 121 -17.91 7.77 -0.17
C LEU A 121 -16.58 8.46 0.17
N GLY A 122 -16.02 9.26 -0.76
CA GLY A 122 -14.72 9.91 -0.62
C GLY A 122 -13.56 8.96 -0.29
N GLN A 123 -13.56 7.74 -0.85
CA GLN A 123 -12.54 6.74 -0.51
C GLN A 123 -12.19 5.77 -1.66
N ALA A 124 -10.97 5.24 -1.59
CA ALA A 124 -10.51 4.18 -2.47
C ALA A 124 -11.17 2.82 -2.16
N GLY A 125 -11.51 2.07 -3.21
CA GLY A 125 -12.22 0.81 -3.08
C GLY A 125 -11.37 -0.34 -2.52
N ARG A 126 -12.05 -1.38 -2.00
CA ARG A 126 -11.41 -2.58 -1.42
C ARG A 126 -10.39 -3.26 -2.34
N LYS A 127 -10.63 -3.28 -3.66
CA LYS A 127 -9.71 -3.85 -4.65
C LYS A 127 -8.40 -3.08 -4.73
N TRP A 128 -8.47 -1.75 -4.68
CA TRP A 128 -7.29 -0.88 -4.68
C TRP A 128 -6.47 -1.13 -3.41
N LEU A 129 -7.11 -1.08 -2.23
CA LEU A 129 -6.42 -1.32 -0.96
C LEU A 129 -5.73 -2.69 -0.90
N LYS A 130 -6.38 -3.75 -1.40
CA LYS A 130 -5.76 -5.08 -1.47
C LYS A 130 -4.52 -5.09 -2.37
N ALA A 131 -4.55 -4.35 -3.48
CA ALA A 131 -3.42 -4.26 -4.39
C ALA A 131 -2.28 -3.42 -3.80
N PHE A 132 -2.62 -2.32 -3.12
CA PHE A 132 -1.69 -1.45 -2.39
C PHE A 132 -0.93 -2.25 -1.31
N LEU A 133 -1.65 -2.94 -0.41
CA LEU A 133 -1.02 -3.79 0.63
C LEU A 133 -0.20 -4.96 0.06
N LYS A 134 -0.53 -5.44 -1.14
CA LYS A 134 0.28 -6.47 -1.80
C LYS A 134 1.63 -5.91 -2.28
N ARG A 135 1.67 -4.62 -2.66
CA ARG A 135 2.91 -3.95 -3.06
C ARG A 135 3.73 -3.51 -1.85
N HIS A 136 3.06 -3.09 -0.78
CA HIS A 136 3.66 -2.64 0.47
C HIS A 136 3.39 -3.66 1.59
N SER A 137 4.08 -4.81 1.52
CA SER A 137 3.90 -5.91 2.49
C SER A 137 4.43 -5.58 3.89
N ASN A 138 5.22 -4.53 4.02
CA ASN A 138 5.65 -3.95 5.31
C ASN A 138 4.47 -3.31 6.06
N LEU A 139 3.39 -2.92 5.39
CA LEU A 139 2.20 -2.36 6.02
C LEU A 139 1.28 -3.47 6.53
N THR A 140 1.22 -3.64 7.86
CA THR A 140 0.28 -4.56 8.50
C THR A 140 -0.87 -3.78 9.13
N LEU A 141 -1.98 -3.62 8.39
CA LEU A 141 -3.20 -3.03 8.96
C LEU A 141 -3.85 -4.01 9.93
N ARG A 142 -3.77 -3.71 11.24
CA ARG A 142 -4.47 -4.47 12.28
C ARG A 142 -5.96 -4.18 12.22
N LYS A 143 -6.78 -5.21 12.48
CA LYS A 143 -8.20 -4.96 12.76
C LYS A 143 -8.26 -4.31 14.15
N PRO A 144 -8.93 -3.16 14.32
CA PRO A 144 -9.17 -2.64 15.65
C PRO A 144 -9.98 -3.66 16.44
N THR A 145 -9.39 -4.16 17.53
CA THR A 145 -10.09 -4.99 18.54
C THR A 145 -10.94 -4.09 19.43
N GLY A 146 -12.00 -4.63 20.06
CA GLY A 146 -12.93 -3.84 20.88
C GLY A 146 -12.24 -3.00 21.98
N THR A 147 -11.11 -3.48 22.51
CA THR A 147 -10.29 -2.76 23.50
C THR A 147 -9.44 -1.64 22.89
N SER A 148 -9.07 -1.71 21.61
CA SER A 148 -8.41 -0.62 20.88
C SER A 148 -9.42 0.51 20.58
N PHE A 149 -10.65 0.17 20.20
CA PHE A 149 -11.72 1.14 20.01
C PHE A 149 -12.08 1.86 21.32
N ALA A 150 -12.26 1.11 22.41
CA ALA A 150 -12.52 1.67 23.73
C ALA A 150 -11.38 2.60 24.22
N ARG A 151 -10.11 2.24 23.93
CA ARG A 151 -8.96 3.09 24.22
C ARG A 151 -8.99 4.40 23.44
N VAL A 152 -9.23 4.37 22.12
CA VAL A 152 -9.30 5.60 21.31
C VAL A 152 -10.51 6.47 21.70
N ALA A 153 -11.67 5.87 21.97
CA ALA A 153 -12.84 6.59 22.47
C ALA A 153 -12.59 7.22 23.85
N GLY A 154 -11.84 6.52 24.71
CA GLY A 154 -11.40 7.01 26.02
C GLY A 154 -10.33 8.09 25.94
N PHE A 155 -9.45 8.05 24.94
CA PHE A 155 -8.30 8.95 24.77
C PHE A 155 -8.64 10.14 23.86
N ASN A 156 -9.65 10.92 24.27
CA ASN A 156 -10.06 12.16 23.60
C ASN A 156 -9.70 13.39 24.45
N LYS A 157 -9.63 14.58 23.84
CA LYS A 157 -9.20 15.82 24.53
C LYS A 157 -10.01 16.12 25.80
N ALA A 158 -11.32 15.89 25.78
CA ALA A 158 -12.18 16.13 26.93
C ALA A 158 -11.87 15.17 28.08
N ASN A 159 -11.71 13.88 27.78
CA ASN A 159 -11.38 12.86 28.77
C ASN A 159 -9.96 12.99 29.32
N VAL A 160 -9.00 13.40 28.48
CA VAL A 160 -7.62 13.65 28.89
C VAL A 160 -7.57 14.87 29.81
N ASN A 161 -8.26 15.95 29.46
CA ASN A 161 -8.37 17.12 30.33
C ASN A 161 -9.02 16.74 31.67
N ALA A 162 -10.17 16.06 31.65
CA ALA A 162 -10.84 15.62 32.88
C ALA A 162 -9.95 14.72 33.77
N PHE A 163 -9.10 13.89 33.18
CA PHE A 163 -8.12 13.10 33.93
C PHE A 163 -7.04 13.98 34.60
N PHE A 164 -6.49 14.96 33.87
CA PHE A 164 -5.48 15.87 34.42
C PHE A 164 -6.08 16.84 35.44
N ASP A 165 -7.31 17.30 35.26
CA ASP A 165 -8.03 18.13 36.24
C ASP A 165 -8.20 17.38 37.57
N LEU A 166 -8.54 16.08 37.53
CA LEU A 166 -8.61 15.23 38.72
C LEU A 166 -7.25 15.00 39.38
N LEU A 167 -6.20 14.87 38.57
CA LEU A 167 -4.84 14.62 39.05
C LEU A 167 -4.24 15.87 39.70
N GLU A 168 -4.54 17.05 39.15
CA GLU A 168 -4.17 18.35 39.72
C GLU A 168 -4.88 18.57 41.06
N ALA A 169 -6.18 18.30 41.15
CA ALA A 169 -6.93 18.40 42.40
C ALA A 169 -6.38 17.49 43.52
N GLU A 170 -6.01 16.25 43.20
CA GLU A 170 -5.43 15.31 44.18
C GLU A 170 -3.98 15.70 44.55
N ALA A 171 -3.20 16.20 43.59
CA ALA A 171 -1.84 16.69 43.84
C ALA A 171 -1.83 17.92 44.75
N GLU A 172 -2.79 18.84 44.58
CA GLU A 172 -3.00 19.98 45.48
C GLU A 172 -3.42 19.52 46.88
N TRP A 173 -4.36 18.55 46.97
CA TRP A 173 -4.80 17.98 48.25
C TRP A 173 -3.64 17.31 49.03
N GLY A 174 -2.77 16.58 48.34
CA GLY A 174 -1.56 15.99 48.93
C GLY A 174 -0.52 17.03 49.37
N ASN A 175 -0.42 18.17 48.69
CA ASN A 175 0.51 19.25 49.05
C ASN A 175 0.03 20.04 50.27
N HIS A 176 -1.29 20.22 50.45
CA HIS A 176 -1.86 20.85 51.63
C HIS A 176 -1.73 20.00 52.90
N ASN A 177 -1.72 18.67 52.78
CA ASN A 177 -1.64 17.76 53.93
C ASN A 177 -0.20 17.44 54.39
N MET A 178 0.83 17.81 53.60
CA MET A 178 2.24 17.63 53.99
C MET A 178 2.82 18.82 54.80
N SER A 179 2.07 19.91 55.02
CA SER A 179 2.54 21.03 55.86
C SER A 179 2.11 20.96 57.34
N ALA A 180 1.30 19.96 57.73
CA ALA A 180 0.74 19.85 59.08
C ALA A 180 1.32 18.70 59.92
N SER A 181 2.60 18.36 59.72
CA SER A 181 3.36 17.53 60.66
C SER A 181 4.65 18.23 61.07
N SER A 182 4.51 19.37 61.73
CA SER A 182 5.58 19.93 62.56
C SER A 182 5.65 19.11 63.85
N TYR A 183 6.74 18.34 63.94
CA TYR A 183 7.25 17.74 65.18
C TYR A 183 7.07 18.70 66.36
N HIS A 184 6.44 18.21 67.43
CA HIS A 184 6.61 18.76 68.76
C HIS A 184 7.30 17.71 69.65
N PRO A 185 8.32 18.13 70.42
CA PRO A 185 9.27 17.24 71.09
C PRO A 185 8.67 16.39 72.22
#